data_AF-A0A2V9Q7L2-F1
#
_entry.id   AF-A0A2V9Q7L2-F1
#
_cell.length_a   1.000
_cell.length_b   1.000
_cell.length_c   1.000
_cell.angle_alpha   90.00
_cell.angle_beta   90.00
_cell.angle_gamma   90.00
#
_symmetry.space_group_name_H-M   'P 1'
#
loop_
_entity.id
_entity.type
_entity.pdbx_description
1 polymer ?
#
loop_
_entity_poly.entity_id
_entity_poly.type
_entity_poly.pdbx_seq_one_letter_code
_entity_poly.pdbx_strand_id
1 'polypeptide(L)'
;MELWAGVGASIWAAHWLLFVGSFLVFSSAILKWVNFPFSHHPHGFQLPLLRNIELLPHLSLLSYGVLVAAAILIAFWVAAPCQIAFQQPALLRRLNAETQDLPMIRGFTRSYLPVNYGPAEEYSKYFELDTVWDRFVAAYSFLGLGWYCFGIGSLLIATYSIRRLPGKRGMTALAVGGIPIGVLIIFLTPAVIGQHYLISACTAQAQGNNEKAITHYRKAMWWDRWRRQDINIYATIGGLERLSGSGEDSPERHISRAQELKDAREYESAVFELSRAAAWGGAVAIASRCESARTRIDFGIALYNGGGIGAAVTQWEQALVEDPVQQQGLAFLIARGNYDLGRYQASLEALNGILKASGDKPLLANAYSLAGDCYLKLGRDTDARRSYNLSLKEDILVNFWAMSALGGD
;
A
#
# COMPACT_ATOMS: atom_id res chain seq x y z
N MET A 1 8.45 34.04 -19.92
CA MET A 1 8.70 33.30 -18.66
C MET A 1 8.05 33.96 -17.45
N GLU A 2 7.99 35.30 -17.35
CA GLU A 2 7.36 36.01 -16.22
C GLU A 2 5.85 35.75 -16.06
N LEU A 3 5.11 35.53 -17.16
CA LEU A 3 3.67 35.29 -17.11
C LEU A 3 3.28 34.00 -16.36
N TRP A 4 4.11 32.95 -16.42
CA TRP A 4 3.82 31.65 -15.78
C TRP A 4 4.22 31.61 -14.30
N ALA A 5 5.26 32.35 -13.90
CA ALA A 5 5.65 32.50 -12.50
C ALA A 5 4.58 33.25 -11.70
N GLY A 6 3.95 34.27 -12.30
CA GLY A 6 2.84 35.01 -11.67
C GLY A 6 1.58 34.15 -11.46
N VAL A 7 1.22 33.31 -12.44
CA VAL A 7 0.07 32.41 -12.33
C VAL A 7 0.31 31.32 -11.27
N GLY A 8 1.52 30.74 -11.24
CA GLY A 8 1.89 29.76 -10.22
C GLY A 8 1.87 30.32 -8.80
N ALA A 9 2.42 31.51 -8.60
CA ALA A 9 2.41 32.18 -7.29
C ALA A 9 0.98 32.52 -6.82
N SER A 10 0.11 32.95 -7.75
CA SER A 10 -1.30 33.25 -7.45
C SER A 10 -2.09 32.00 -7.03
N ILE A 11 -1.90 30.87 -7.73
CA ILE A 11 -2.56 29.60 -7.39
C ILE A 11 -2.06 29.07 -6.03
N TRP A 12 -0.77 29.21 -5.76
CA TRP A 12 -0.16 28.77 -4.50
C TRP A 12 -0.63 29.64 -3.33
N ALA A 13 -0.71 30.96 -3.51
CA ALA A 13 -1.26 31.88 -2.52
C ALA A 13 -2.75 31.59 -2.25
N ALA A 14 -3.54 31.29 -3.28
CA ALA A 14 -4.95 30.91 -3.12
C ALA A 14 -5.13 29.60 -2.33
N HIS A 15 -4.28 28.60 -2.58
CA HIS A 15 -4.28 27.35 -1.80
C HIS A 15 -3.93 27.58 -0.33
N TRP A 16 -2.92 28.41 -0.05
CA TRP A 16 -2.55 28.75 1.33
C TRP A 16 -3.64 29.55 2.05
N LEU A 17 -4.28 30.49 1.37
CA LEU A 17 -5.41 31.24 1.93
C LEU A 17 -6.61 30.33 2.25
N LEU A 18 -6.89 29.33 1.40
CA LEU A 18 -7.92 28.32 1.67
C LEU A 18 -7.56 27.43 2.85
N PHE A 19 -6.31 27.00 2.96
CA PHE A 19 -5.85 26.15 4.06
C PHE A 19 -5.86 26.90 5.39
N VAL A 20 -5.29 28.11 5.43
CA VAL A 20 -5.28 28.97 6.62
C VAL A 20 -6.69 29.42 6.96
N GLY A 21 -7.52 29.77 5.98
CA GLY A 21 -8.93 30.12 6.18
C GLY A 21 -9.73 28.96 6.76
N SER A 22 -9.58 27.75 6.23
CA SER A 22 -10.23 26.55 6.76
C SER A 22 -9.73 26.21 8.17
N PHE A 23 -8.43 26.35 8.41
CA PHE A 23 -7.84 26.15 9.74
C PHE A 23 -8.33 27.19 10.75
N LEU A 24 -8.49 28.45 10.34
CA LEU A 24 -9.03 29.53 11.19
C LEU A 24 -10.53 29.39 11.43
N VAL A 25 -11.32 28.99 10.44
CA VAL A 25 -12.75 28.69 10.60
C VAL A 25 -12.94 27.48 11.51
N PHE A 26 -12.14 26.43 11.32
CA PHE A 26 -12.17 25.24 12.18
C PHE A 26 -11.69 25.56 13.61
N SER A 27 -10.60 26.32 13.75
CA SER A 27 -10.12 26.80 15.05
C SER A 27 -11.12 27.75 15.70
N SER A 28 -11.85 28.58 14.93
CA SER A 28 -12.92 29.45 15.42
C SER A 28 -14.15 28.65 15.84
N ALA A 29 -14.51 27.61 15.09
CA ALA A 29 -15.59 26.69 15.45
C ALA A 29 -15.23 25.92 16.72
N ILE A 30 -14.00 25.41 16.84
CA ILE A 30 -13.47 24.77 18.05
C ILE A 30 -13.42 25.78 19.19
N LEU A 31 -12.90 26.99 18.98
CA LEU A 31 -12.84 28.03 20.00
C LEU A 31 -14.23 28.45 20.43
N LYS A 32 -15.22 28.57 19.54
CA LYS A 32 -16.62 28.83 19.92
C LYS A 32 -17.23 27.65 20.67
N TRP A 33 -16.92 26.42 20.25
CA TRP A 33 -17.40 25.20 20.91
C TRP A 33 -16.76 24.98 22.28
N VAL A 34 -15.51 25.41 22.45
CA VAL A 34 -14.75 25.41 23.71
C VAL A 34 -15.14 26.61 24.56
N ASN A 35 -15.43 27.78 23.99
CA ASN A 35 -15.82 28.98 24.73
C ASN A 35 -17.29 28.89 25.19
N PHE A 36 -18.15 28.16 24.48
CA PHE A 36 -19.54 27.89 24.88
C PHE A 36 -19.68 27.28 26.29
N PRO A 37 -18.85 26.31 26.73
CA PRO A 37 -18.85 25.83 28.11
C PRO A 37 -18.05 26.70 29.12
N PHE A 38 -17.34 27.75 28.68
CA PHE A 38 -16.56 28.62 29.58
C PHE A 38 -17.16 30.03 29.76
N SER A 39 -17.91 30.58 28.79
CA SER A 39 -18.41 31.96 28.84
C SER A 39 -19.76 32.11 29.56
N HIS A 40 -20.49 31.02 29.79
CA HIS A 40 -21.72 31.03 30.59
C HIS A 40 -21.62 29.99 31.69
N HIS A 41 -21.91 30.41 32.93
CA HIS A 41 -22.14 29.52 34.05
C HIS A 41 -23.02 28.34 33.59
N PRO A 42 -22.64 27.08 33.82
CA PRO A 42 -23.41 25.93 33.39
C PRO A 42 -24.62 25.76 34.31
N HIS A 43 -25.59 26.68 34.22
CA HIS A 43 -26.96 26.29 34.43
C HIS A 43 -27.30 25.39 33.25
N GLY A 44 -27.30 24.09 33.53
CA GLY A 44 -27.54 23.06 32.53
C GLY A 44 -28.71 23.43 31.63
N PHE A 45 -28.59 23.14 30.34
CA PHE A 45 -29.68 23.28 29.38
C PHE A 45 -30.83 22.37 29.86
N GLN A 46 -31.76 22.94 30.62
CA GLN A 46 -32.96 22.27 31.08
C GLN A 46 -33.90 22.21 29.88
N LEU A 47 -33.94 21.08 29.18
CA LEU A 47 -35.03 20.78 28.26
C LEU A 47 -36.34 20.80 29.09
N PRO A 48 -37.27 21.75 28.85
CA PRO A 48 -38.47 21.91 29.67
C PRO A 48 -39.42 20.70 29.61
N LEU A 49 -39.20 19.78 28.67
CA LEU A 49 -39.99 18.54 28.50
C LEU A 49 -39.71 17.46 29.55
N LEU A 50 -38.66 17.57 30.36
CA LEU A 50 -38.30 16.57 31.38
C LEU A 50 -38.44 17.06 32.83
N ARG A 51 -39.00 18.26 33.04
CA ARG A 51 -39.10 18.88 34.37
C ARG A 51 -39.98 18.11 35.37
N ASN A 52 -40.89 17.27 34.88
CA ASN A 52 -41.90 16.58 35.70
C ASN A 52 -41.58 15.10 36.01
N ILE A 53 -40.38 14.61 35.66
CA ILE A 53 -39.96 13.25 36.00
C ILE A 53 -38.84 13.36 37.04
N GLU A 54 -39.22 13.50 38.32
CA GLU A 54 -38.32 13.65 39.49
C GLU A 54 -37.45 12.41 39.80
N LEU A 55 -37.33 11.45 38.88
CA LEU A 55 -36.73 10.14 39.15
C LEU A 55 -35.27 9.98 38.68
N LEU A 56 -34.65 10.99 38.08
CA LEU A 56 -33.23 10.91 37.67
C LEU A 56 -32.45 12.20 37.98
N PRO A 57 -31.48 12.20 38.91
CA PRO A 57 -30.71 13.38 39.25
C PRO A 57 -29.72 13.73 38.13
N HIS A 58 -29.87 14.94 37.57
CA HIS A 58 -28.85 15.76 36.90
C HIS A 58 -27.81 15.02 36.03
N LEU A 59 -28.26 14.45 34.92
CA LEU A 59 -27.40 14.05 33.81
C LEU A 59 -26.81 15.31 33.15
N SER A 60 -25.55 15.64 33.45
CA SER A 60 -24.76 16.58 32.66
C SER A 60 -24.41 15.95 31.31
N LEU A 61 -25.40 15.88 30.41
CA LEU A 61 -25.32 15.31 29.05
C LEU A 61 -24.06 15.78 28.29
N LEU A 62 -23.62 17.02 28.54
CA LEU A 62 -22.43 17.62 27.95
C LEU A 62 -21.10 16.96 28.40
N SER A 63 -20.94 16.52 29.66
CA SER A 63 -19.64 15.96 30.10
C SER A 63 -19.43 14.53 29.64
N TYR A 64 -20.50 13.73 29.55
CA TYR A 64 -20.43 12.36 29.04
C TYR A 64 -20.36 12.30 27.53
N GLY A 65 -21.03 13.23 26.84
CA GLY A 65 -20.94 13.35 25.39
C GLY A 65 -19.50 13.56 24.91
N VAL A 66 -18.71 14.39 25.62
CA VAL A 66 -17.30 14.61 25.29
C VAL A 66 -16.45 13.36 25.50
N LEU A 67 -16.66 12.62 26.59
CA LEU A 67 -15.92 11.39 26.87
C LEU A 67 -16.22 10.28 25.85
N VAL A 68 -17.50 10.10 25.51
CA VAL A 68 -17.92 9.13 24.50
C VAL A 68 -17.40 9.53 23.12
N ALA A 69 -17.47 10.81 22.76
CA ALA A 69 -16.89 11.32 21.53
C ALA A 69 -15.39 11.05 21.46
N ALA A 70 -14.64 11.32 22.54
CA ALA A 70 -13.21 11.04 22.60
C ALA A 70 -12.91 9.55 22.44
N ALA A 71 -13.68 8.66 23.07
CA ALA A 71 -13.52 7.22 22.91
C ALA A 71 -13.82 6.73 21.48
N ILE A 72 -14.81 7.33 20.81
CA ILE A 72 -15.11 7.05 19.39
C ILE A 72 -13.94 7.50 18.51
N LEU A 73 -13.36 8.68 18.76
CA LEU A 73 -12.21 9.17 18.00
C LEU A 73 -10.98 8.29 18.18
N ILE A 74 -10.71 7.83 19.42
CA ILE A 74 -9.63 6.86 19.70
C ILE A 74 -9.93 5.53 19.01
N ALA A 75 -11.18 5.06 19.05
CA ALA A 75 -11.57 3.83 18.37
C ALA A 75 -11.35 3.95 16.86
N PHE A 76 -11.67 5.09 16.26
CA PHE A 76 -11.40 5.36 14.84
C PHE A 76 -9.90 5.42 14.53
N TRP A 77 -9.13 6.05 15.42
CA TRP A 77 -7.67 6.14 15.31
C TRP A 77 -6.98 4.77 15.26
N VAL A 78 -7.49 3.81 16.05
CA VAL A 78 -6.99 2.43 16.08
C VAL A 78 -7.61 1.57 14.97
N ALA A 79 -8.89 1.78 14.65
CA ALA A 79 -9.61 0.99 13.65
C ALA A 79 -9.01 1.11 12.25
N ALA A 80 -8.62 2.31 11.82
CA ALA A 80 -8.13 2.51 10.46
C ALA A 80 -6.86 1.67 10.13
N PRO A 81 -5.76 1.73 10.92
CA PRO A 81 -4.60 0.87 10.68
C PRO A 81 -4.95 -0.62 10.80
N CYS A 82 -5.79 -1.02 11.76
CA CYS A 82 -6.22 -2.41 11.89
C CYS A 82 -7.04 -2.90 10.69
N GLN A 83 -7.88 -2.04 10.12
CA GLN A 83 -8.68 -2.35 8.94
C GLN A 83 -7.78 -2.53 7.72
N ILE A 84 -6.79 -1.67 7.53
CA ILE A 84 -5.78 -1.81 6.47
C ILE A 84 -4.96 -3.09 6.67
N ALA A 85 -4.49 -3.34 7.90
CA ALA A 85 -3.64 -4.48 8.23
C ALA A 85 -4.33 -5.84 8.07
N PHE A 86 -5.61 -5.95 8.48
CA PHE A 86 -6.27 -7.25 8.67
C PHE A 86 -7.52 -7.46 7.80
N GLN A 87 -8.20 -6.39 7.38
CA GLN A 87 -9.43 -6.53 6.58
C GLN A 87 -9.24 -6.24 5.09
N GLN A 88 -8.25 -5.42 4.72
CA GLN A 88 -7.99 -5.01 3.35
C GLN A 88 -6.63 -5.49 2.84
N PRO A 89 -6.42 -6.81 2.72
CA PRO A 89 -5.14 -7.36 2.30
C PRO A 89 -4.73 -6.92 0.89
N ALA A 90 -5.69 -6.68 -0.01
CA ALA A 90 -5.39 -6.13 -1.34
C ALA A 90 -4.78 -4.71 -1.28
N LEU A 91 -5.21 -3.87 -0.34
CA LEU A 91 -4.69 -2.52 -0.19
C LEU A 91 -3.27 -2.55 0.38
N LEU A 92 -3.06 -3.28 1.47
CA LEU A 92 -1.73 -3.40 2.07
C LEU A 92 -0.73 -4.04 1.10
N ARG A 93 -1.17 -5.04 0.32
CA ARG A 93 -0.36 -5.60 -0.76
C ARG A 93 0.00 -4.58 -1.82
N ARG A 94 -0.96 -3.76 -2.27
CA ARG A 94 -0.70 -2.72 -3.26
C ARG A 94 0.32 -1.72 -2.75
N LEU A 95 0.15 -1.25 -1.52
CA LEU A 95 1.09 -0.32 -0.88
C LEU A 95 2.49 -0.94 -0.75
N ASN A 96 2.58 -2.22 -0.39
CA ASN A 96 3.85 -2.92 -0.32
C ASN A 96 4.45 -3.19 -1.72
N ALA A 97 3.64 -3.54 -2.71
CA ALA A 97 4.10 -3.75 -4.08
C ALA A 97 4.69 -2.47 -4.68
N GLU A 98 4.04 -1.32 -4.44
CA GLU A 98 4.55 -0.02 -4.87
C GLU A 98 5.93 0.29 -4.25
N THR A 99 6.17 -0.10 -2.99
CA THR A 99 7.51 -0.01 -2.39
C THR A 99 8.53 -1.00 -2.95
N GLN A 100 8.07 -2.13 -3.51
CA GLN A 100 8.91 -3.20 -4.07
C GLN A 100 9.20 -3.02 -5.57
N ASP A 101 8.40 -2.26 -6.31
CA ASP A 101 8.59 -2.00 -7.73
C ASP A 101 9.89 -1.23 -8.00
N LEU A 102 10.29 -0.33 -7.08
CA LEU A 102 11.49 0.50 -7.22
C LEU A 102 12.81 -0.29 -7.21
N PRO A 103 13.06 -1.24 -6.28
CA PRO A 103 14.21 -2.13 -6.34
C PRO A 103 14.36 -2.89 -7.66
N MET A 104 13.24 -3.42 -8.19
CA MET A 104 13.24 -4.14 -9.46
C MET A 104 13.65 -3.22 -10.61
N ILE A 105 13.02 -2.06 -10.73
CA ILE A 105 13.36 -1.06 -11.76
C ILE A 105 14.84 -0.70 -11.65
N ARG A 106 15.37 -0.49 -10.44
CA ARG A 106 16.78 -0.14 -10.25
C ARG A 106 17.76 -1.27 -10.56
N GLY A 107 17.41 -2.51 -10.22
CA GLY A 107 18.21 -3.67 -10.63
C GLY A 107 18.37 -3.69 -12.14
N PHE A 108 17.26 -3.44 -12.85
CA PHE A 108 17.25 -3.32 -14.30
C PHE A 108 18.02 -2.07 -14.80
N THR A 109 17.76 -0.88 -14.24
CA THR A 109 18.41 0.36 -14.68
C THR A 109 19.92 0.33 -14.45
N ARG A 110 20.39 -0.27 -13.36
CA ARG A 110 21.83 -0.40 -13.07
C ARG A 110 22.57 -1.21 -14.13
N SER A 111 21.90 -2.16 -14.76
CA SER A 111 22.48 -3.01 -15.80
C SER A 111 22.32 -2.42 -17.20
N TYR A 112 21.29 -1.62 -17.45
CA TYR A 112 20.88 -1.24 -18.81
C TYR A 112 20.82 0.26 -19.08
N LEU A 113 21.02 1.10 -18.06
CA LEU A 113 21.08 2.55 -18.19
C LEU A 113 22.45 3.08 -17.73
N PRO A 114 22.84 4.29 -18.16
CA PRO A 114 24.05 4.94 -17.68
C PRO A 114 24.08 4.98 -16.15
N VAL A 115 25.22 4.62 -15.55
CA VAL A 115 25.35 4.45 -14.10
C VAL A 115 25.14 5.79 -13.40
N ASN A 116 24.11 5.87 -12.55
CA ASN A 116 23.91 6.96 -11.61
C ASN A 116 24.87 6.78 -10.42
N TYR A 117 25.91 7.63 -10.30
CA TYR A 117 26.97 7.55 -9.26
C TYR A 117 26.62 8.21 -7.92
N GLY A 118 25.33 8.40 -7.66
CA GLY A 118 24.84 9.09 -6.47
C GLY A 118 25.05 8.24 -5.22
N PRO A 119 24.97 8.86 -4.02
CA PRO A 119 24.95 8.06 -2.80
C PRO A 119 23.83 7.03 -2.94
N ALA A 120 24.12 5.79 -2.52
CA ALA A 120 23.09 4.76 -2.42
C ALA A 120 22.02 5.30 -1.48
N GLU A 121 20.94 5.83 -2.05
CA GLU A 121 19.81 6.32 -1.28
C GLU A 121 19.36 5.15 -0.39
N GLU A 122 19.44 5.33 0.92
CA GLU A 122 18.92 4.37 1.89
C GLU A 122 17.41 4.36 1.76
N TYR A 123 16.88 3.48 0.92
CA TYR A 123 15.44 3.35 0.80
C TYR A 123 14.87 2.58 1.98
N SER A 124 13.79 3.19 2.48
CA SER A 124 13.08 2.84 3.68
C SER A 124 12.38 1.49 3.58
N LYS A 125 12.74 0.61 4.51
CA LYS A 125 11.94 -0.44 5.12
C LYS A 125 11.28 -1.41 4.12
N TYR A 126 11.99 -2.49 3.82
CA TYR A 126 11.31 -3.76 3.55
C TYR A 126 10.38 -4.03 4.73
N PHE A 127 9.08 -4.00 4.49
CA PHE A 127 8.12 -4.46 5.47
C PHE A 127 7.98 -5.96 5.30
N GLU A 128 8.50 -6.72 6.25
CA GLU A 128 8.09 -8.10 6.43
C GLU A 128 6.57 -8.10 6.66
N LEU A 129 5.82 -9.04 6.08
CA LEU A 129 4.36 -9.14 6.24
C LEU A 129 3.95 -10.49 6.82
N ASP A 130 4.93 -11.18 7.40
CA ASP A 130 4.80 -12.56 7.85
C ASP A 130 4.09 -12.65 9.19
N THR A 131 4.28 -11.70 10.11
CA THR A 131 3.58 -11.70 11.39
C THR A 131 2.43 -10.69 11.43
N VAL A 132 1.49 -10.91 12.36
CA VAL A 132 0.41 -9.94 12.64
C VAL A 132 0.99 -8.58 13.04
N TRP A 133 2.12 -8.59 13.75
CA TRP A 133 2.80 -7.37 14.15
C TRP A 133 3.39 -6.62 12.96
N ASP A 134 4.07 -7.32 12.06
CA ASP A 134 4.72 -6.65 10.92
C ASP A 134 3.68 -6.04 9.98
N ARG A 135 2.55 -6.72 9.77
CA ARG A 135 1.41 -6.16 9.01
C ARG A 135 0.83 -4.91 9.66
N PHE A 136 0.73 -4.90 10.99
CA PHE A 136 0.26 -3.73 11.71
C PHE A 136 1.25 -2.56 11.56
N VAL A 137 2.55 -2.83 11.73
CA VAL A 137 3.61 -1.83 11.57
C VAL A 137 3.65 -1.29 10.13
N ALA A 138 3.49 -2.16 9.14
CA ALA A 138 3.42 -1.78 7.73
C ALA A 138 2.18 -0.91 7.46
N ALA A 139 0.99 -1.33 7.88
CA ALA A 139 -0.22 -0.53 7.72
C ALA A 139 -0.11 0.84 8.41
N TYR A 140 0.53 0.88 9.57
CA TYR A 140 0.71 2.10 10.36
C TYR A 140 1.77 3.04 9.75
N SER A 141 2.78 2.51 9.04
CA SER A 141 3.83 3.31 8.40
C SER A 141 3.30 4.12 7.21
N PHE A 142 2.25 3.64 6.53
CA PHE A 142 1.60 4.36 5.43
C PHE A 142 0.69 5.52 5.90
N LEU A 143 0.48 5.69 7.20
CA LEU A 143 -0.34 6.77 7.73
C LEU A 143 0.49 8.05 7.85
N GLY A 144 -0.04 9.15 7.30
CA GLY A 144 0.64 10.45 7.32
C GLY A 144 0.68 11.10 8.71
N LEU A 145 1.53 12.11 8.86
CA LEU A 145 1.72 12.87 10.12
C LEU A 145 0.40 13.38 10.72
N GLY A 146 -0.57 13.77 9.89
CA GLY A 146 -1.90 14.20 10.32
C GLY A 146 -2.66 13.15 11.15
N TRP A 147 -2.45 11.86 10.88
CA TRP A 147 -3.08 10.77 11.64
C TRP A 147 -2.54 10.67 13.06
N TYR A 148 -1.24 10.92 13.24
CA TYR A 148 -0.61 10.96 14.56
C TYR A 148 -1.13 12.15 15.37
N CYS A 149 -1.24 13.32 14.75
CA CYS A 149 -1.84 14.50 15.38
C CYS A 149 -3.29 14.24 15.80
N PHE A 150 -4.07 13.55 14.96
CA PHE A 150 -5.45 13.14 15.27
C PHE A 150 -5.52 12.21 16.51
N GLY A 151 -4.67 11.19 16.56
CA GLY A 151 -4.61 10.26 17.70
C GLY A 151 -4.23 10.95 19.01
N ILE A 152 -3.16 11.75 18.98
CA ILE A 152 -2.69 12.53 20.14
C ILE A 152 -3.77 13.50 20.62
N GLY A 153 -4.41 14.24 19.69
CA GLY A 153 -5.51 15.13 20.03
C GLY A 153 -6.68 14.41 20.71
N SER A 154 -7.03 13.22 20.22
CA SER A 154 -8.10 12.39 20.79
C SER A 154 -7.77 11.91 22.21
N LEU A 155 -6.51 11.50 22.46
CA LEU A 155 -6.03 11.13 23.79
C LEU A 155 -5.99 12.32 24.76
N LEU A 156 -5.62 13.51 24.30
CA LEU A 156 -5.65 14.73 25.11
C LEU A 156 -7.08 15.10 25.52
N ILE A 157 -8.06 14.99 24.61
CA ILE A 157 -9.47 15.21 24.93
C ILE A 157 -9.98 14.17 25.94
N ALA A 158 -9.61 12.90 25.78
CA ALA A 158 -10.00 11.83 26.70
C ALA A 158 -9.40 12.04 28.10
N THR A 159 -8.10 12.32 28.21
CA THR A 159 -7.41 12.55 29.50
C THR A 159 -7.95 13.79 30.20
N TYR A 160 -8.22 14.87 29.46
CA TYR A 160 -8.88 16.06 29.98
C TYR A 160 -10.27 15.74 30.55
N SER A 161 -11.07 14.97 29.81
CA SER A 161 -12.42 14.58 30.22
C SER A 161 -12.42 13.69 31.46
N ILE A 162 -11.48 12.75 31.56
CA ILE A 162 -11.34 11.86 32.72
C ILE A 162 -10.98 12.65 33.98
N ARG A 163 -10.04 13.60 33.88
CA ARG A 163 -9.63 14.44 35.03
C ARG A 163 -10.76 15.30 35.59
N ARG A 164 -11.77 15.63 34.78
CA ARG A 164 -12.91 16.48 35.18
C ARG A 164 -14.09 15.68 35.75
N LEU A 165 -14.03 14.35 35.77
CA LEU A 165 -15.10 13.51 36.30
C LEU A 165 -15.03 13.42 37.84
N PRO A 166 -16.18 13.53 38.55
CA PRO A 166 -16.22 13.36 39.99
C PRO A 166 -15.89 11.91 40.40
N GLY A 167 -15.11 11.73 41.47
CA GLY A 167 -14.44 10.47 41.83
C GLY A 167 -15.32 9.22 42.00
N LYS A 168 -16.63 9.36 42.20
CA LYS A 168 -17.58 8.21 42.25
C LYS A 168 -17.96 7.67 40.86
N ARG A 169 -17.47 8.26 39.77
CA ARG A 169 -17.87 7.94 38.39
C ARG A 169 -16.74 7.32 37.55
N GLY A 170 -15.72 6.77 38.19
CA GLY A 170 -14.62 6.07 37.53
C GLY A 170 -15.07 4.84 36.72
N MET A 171 -16.11 4.13 37.17
CA MET A 171 -16.64 2.96 36.45
C MET A 171 -17.18 3.31 35.06
N THR A 172 -17.85 4.45 34.91
CA THR A 172 -18.34 4.90 33.59
C THR A 172 -17.19 5.28 32.64
N ALA A 173 -16.09 5.83 33.17
CA ALA A 173 -14.92 6.11 32.35
C ALA A 173 -14.21 4.83 31.89
N LEU A 174 -14.13 3.83 32.76
CA LEU A 174 -13.62 2.50 32.40
C LEU A 174 -14.48 1.81 31.34
N ALA A 175 -15.81 1.87 31.47
CA ALA A 175 -16.72 1.29 30.49
C ALA A 175 -16.57 1.93 29.10
N VAL A 176 -16.45 3.26 29.04
CA VAL A 176 -16.25 3.99 27.77
C VAL A 176 -14.85 3.75 27.20
N GLY A 177 -13.83 3.61 28.04
CA GLY A 177 -12.49 3.19 27.63
C GLY A 177 -12.43 1.78 27.03
N GLY A 178 -13.43 0.94 27.31
CA GLY A 178 -13.58 -0.39 26.70
C GLY A 178 -13.93 -0.37 25.22
N ILE A 179 -14.50 0.72 24.69
CA ILE A 179 -14.90 0.84 23.28
C ILE A 179 -13.71 0.65 22.32
N PRO A 180 -12.61 1.44 22.38
CA PRO A 180 -11.47 1.25 21.50
C PRO A 180 -10.81 -0.13 21.65
N ILE A 181 -10.80 -0.68 22.87
CA ILE A 181 -10.27 -2.02 23.15
C ILE A 181 -11.13 -3.10 22.47
N GLY A 182 -12.45 -3.01 22.58
CA GLY A 182 -13.38 -3.94 21.91
C GLY A 182 -13.22 -3.91 20.40
N VAL A 183 -13.07 -2.71 19.82
CA VAL A 183 -12.79 -2.53 18.39
C VAL A 183 -11.48 -3.21 17.99
N LEU A 184 -10.40 -2.99 18.75
CA LEU A 184 -9.12 -3.64 18.51
C LEU A 184 -9.24 -5.17 18.53
N ILE A 185 -9.93 -5.73 19.54
CA ILE A 185 -10.14 -7.18 19.67
C ILE A 185 -10.87 -7.72 18.43
N ILE A 186 -11.95 -7.07 18.00
CA ILE A 186 -12.74 -7.50 16.82
C ILE A 186 -11.87 -7.59 15.57
N PHE A 187 -10.95 -6.64 15.36
CA PHE A 187 -10.06 -6.66 14.20
C PHE A 187 -8.90 -7.65 14.34
N LEU A 188 -8.32 -7.83 15.54
CA LEU A 188 -7.16 -8.70 15.75
C LEU A 188 -7.53 -10.19 15.81
N THR A 189 -8.68 -10.54 16.37
CA THR A 189 -9.04 -11.93 16.67
C THR A 189 -8.92 -12.86 15.45
N PRO A 190 -9.45 -12.54 14.25
CA PRO A 190 -9.30 -13.41 13.08
C PRO A 190 -7.83 -13.63 12.67
N ALA A 191 -7.01 -12.57 12.73
CA ALA A 191 -5.61 -12.63 12.35
C ALA A 191 -4.78 -13.46 13.35
N VAL A 192 -5.04 -13.32 14.65
CA VAL A 192 -4.38 -14.11 15.70
C VAL A 192 -4.76 -15.58 15.61
N ILE A 193 -6.04 -15.89 15.40
CA ILE A 193 -6.49 -17.28 15.21
C ILE A 193 -5.86 -17.88 13.96
N GLY A 194 -5.80 -17.12 12.86
CA GLY A 194 -5.13 -17.54 11.64
C GLY A 194 -3.64 -17.82 11.83
N GLN A 195 -2.92 -16.96 12.56
CA GLN A 195 -1.51 -17.17 12.89
C GLN A 195 -1.30 -18.41 13.76
N HIS A 196 -2.17 -18.65 14.75
CA HIS A 196 -2.12 -19.85 15.57
C HIS A 196 -2.26 -21.12 14.71
N TYR A 197 -3.25 -21.17 13.81
CA TYR A 197 -3.43 -22.32 12.92
C TYR A 197 -2.26 -22.51 11.95
N LEU A 198 -1.62 -21.43 11.51
CA LEU A 198 -0.42 -21.53 10.68
C LEU A 198 0.74 -22.19 11.43
N ILE A 199 0.99 -21.77 12.67
CA ILE A 199 2.02 -22.39 13.51
C ILE A 199 1.68 -23.87 13.72
N SER A 200 0.41 -24.20 14.02
CA SER A 200 -0.03 -25.59 14.12
C SER A 200 0.19 -26.38 12.82
N ALA A 201 -0.06 -25.78 11.66
CA ALA A 201 0.19 -26.40 10.36
C ALA A 201 1.67 -26.73 10.16
N CYS A 202 2.56 -25.77 10.41
CA CYS A 202 4.01 -25.97 10.32
C CYS A 202 4.49 -27.05 11.28
N THR A 203 3.97 -27.09 12.52
CA THR A 203 4.32 -28.15 13.48
C THR A 203 3.84 -29.54 13.02
N ALA A 204 2.63 -29.64 12.46
CA ALA A 204 2.11 -30.90 11.93
C ALA A 204 2.90 -31.37 10.70
N GLN A 205 3.31 -30.44 9.83
CA GLN A 205 4.19 -30.71 8.69
C GLN A 205 5.56 -31.23 9.15
N ALA A 206 6.18 -30.59 10.16
CA ALA A 206 7.45 -31.04 10.72
C ALA A 206 7.35 -32.44 11.37
N GLN A 207 6.17 -32.84 11.83
CA GLN A 207 5.87 -34.18 12.35
C GLN A 207 5.56 -35.21 11.26
N GLY A 208 5.57 -34.82 9.97
CA GLY A 208 5.21 -35.68 8.84
C GLY A 208 3.71 -35.98 8.72
N ASN A 209 2.86 -35.29 9.48
CA ASN A 209 1.41 -35.47 9.40
C ASN A 209 0.78 -34.53 8.37
N ASN A 210 0.89 -34.93 7.10
CA ASN A 210 0.51 -34.10 5.95
C ASN A 210 -0.98 -33.73 5.94
N GLU A 211 -1.89 -34.68 6.24
CA GLU A 211 -3.34 -34.42 6.24
C GLU A 211 -3.75 -33.38 7.31
N LYS A 212 -3.18 -33.49 8.51
CA LYS A 212 -3.41 -32.49 9.57
C LYS A 212 -2.82 -31.14 9.19
N ALA A 213 -1.63 -31.11 8.59
CA ALA A 213 -1.00 -29.87 8.13
C ALA A 213 -1.88 -29.15 7.10
N ILE A 214 -2.36 -29.85 6.07
CA ILE A 214 -3.26 -29.30 5.04
C ILE A 214 -4.53 -28.72 5.68
N THR A 215 -5.13 -29.47 6.62
CA THR A 215 -6.34 -29.01 7.32
C THR A 215 -6.08 -27.73 8.12
N HIS A 216 -4.93 -27.63 8.80
CA HIS A 216 -4.55 -26.45 9.55
C HIS A 216 -4.23 -25.25 8.66
N TYR A 217 -3.57 -25.45 7.51
CA TYR A 217 -3.35 -24.38 6.52
C TYR A 217 -4.67 -23.82 5.99
N ARG A 218 -5.61 -24.69 5.60
CA ARG A 218 -6.94 -24.26 5.13
C ARG A 218 -7.71 -23.49 6.22
N LYS A 219 -7.64 -23.92 7.48
CA LYS A 219 -8.22 -23.18 8.63
C LYS A 219 -7.55 -21.81 8.81
N ALA A 220 -6.22 -21.73 8.66
CA ALA A 220 -5.50 -20.47 8.74
C ALA A 220 -5.99 -19.47 7.67
N MET A 221 -6.16 -19.92 6.43
CA MET A 221 -6.67 -19.10 5.32
C MET A 221 -8.17 -18.74 5.43
N TRP A 222 -8.93 -19.56 6.15
CA TRP A 222 -10.33 -19.27 6.43
C TRP A 222 -10.45 -18.10 7.40
N TRP A 223 -9.69 -18.12 8.49
CA TRP A 223 -9.68 -17.08 9.52
C TRP A 223 -8.95 -15.80 9.09
N ASP A 224 -7.82 -15.93 8.39
CA ASP A 224 -6.98 -14.81 7.98
C ASP A 224 -7.06 -14.58 6.47
N ARG A 225 -7.74 -13.49 6.09
CA ARG A 225 -7.92 -13.10 4.68
C ARG A 225 -6.59 -12.77 3.99
N TRP A 226 -5.57 -12.31 4.72
CA TRP A 226 -4.24 -12.06 4.16
C TRP A 226 -3.60 -13.37 3.67
N ARG A 227 -3.65 -14.40 4.51
CA ARG A 227 -3.10 -15.73 4.20
C ARG A 227 -3.77 -16.37 3.00
N ARG A 228 -5.04 -16.07 2.75
CA ARG A 228 -5.75 -16.54 1.55
C ARG A 228 -5.17 -16.00 0.24
N GLN A 229 -4.40 -14.92 0.30
CA GLN A 229 -3.77 -14.36 -0.88
C GLN A 229 -2.29 -14.77 -1.01
N ASP A 230 -1.74 -15.49 -0.04
CA ASP A 230 -0.34 -15.91 0.00
C ASP A 230 -0.16 -17.18 -0.85
N ILE A 231 0.50 -17.04 -1.99
CA ILE A 231 0.68 -18.13 -2.95
C ILE A 231 1.52 -19.27 -2.38
N ASN A 232 2.44 -18.98 -1.45
CA ASN A 232 3.34 -19.97 -0.86
C ASN A 232 2.58 -20.99 -0.02
N ILE A 233 1.46 -20.58 0.59
CA ILE A 233 0.60 -21.49 1.37
C ILE A 233 -0.09 -22.48 0.43
N TYR A 234 -0.61 -22.03 -0.72
CA TYR A 234 -1.18 -22.93 -1.72
C TYR A 234 -0.11 -23.89 -2.27
N ALA A 235 1.09 -23.39 -2.58
CA ALA A 235 2.20 -24.21 -3.06
C ALA A 235 2.61 -25.29 -2.04
N THR A 236 2.63 -24.93 -0.74
CA THR A 236 2.93 -25.84 0.36
C THR A 236 1.86 -26.92 0.49
N ILE A 237 0.58 -26.53 0.45
CA ILE A 237 -0.53 -27.49 0.45
C ILE A 237 -0.40 -28.46 -0.73
N GLY A 238 -0.14 -27.96 -1.95
CA GLY A 238 0.00 -28.80 -3.13
C GLY A 238 1.21 -29.75 -3.06
N GLY A 239 2.30 -29.32 -2.44
CA GLY A 239 3.45 -30.17 -2.15
C GLY A 239 3.10 -31.31 -1.19
N LEU A 240 2.37 -30.98 -0.10
CA LEU A 240 1.89 -31.97 0.87
C LEU A 240 0.86 -32.93 0.27
N GLU A 241 -0.02 -32.47 -0.61
CA GLU A 241 -0.99 -33.31 -1.34
C GLU A 241 -0.29 -34.32 -2.25
N ARG A 242 0.78 -33.90 -2.94
CA ARG A 242 1.62 -34.80 -3.76
C ARG A 242 2.30 -35.87 -2.91
N LEU A 243 2.88 -35.48 -1.77
CA LEU A 243 3.55 -36.40 -0.85
C LEU A 243 2.57 -37.39 -0.20
N SER A 244 1.30 -36.99 -0.02
CA SER A 244 0.26 -37.84 0.57
C SER A 244 -0.36 -38.83 -0.42
N GLY A 245 0.03 -38.79 -1.70
CA GLY A 245 -0.47 -39.70 -2.73
C GLY A 245 -1.93 -39.47 -3.12
N SER A 246 -2.53 -38.33 -2.75
CA SER A 246 -3.88 -37.98 -3.21
C SER A 246 -3.84 -37.80 -4.74
N GLY A 247 -4.67 -38.57 -5.45
CA GLY A 247 -4.72 -38.57 -6.92
C GLY A 247 -5.60 -37.49 -7.53
N GLU A 248 -6.24 -36.65 -6.72
CA GLU A 248 -7.16 -35.61 -7.20
C GLU A 248 -6.42 -34.39 -7.74
N ASP A 249 -6.91 -33.86 -8.86
CA ASP A 249 -6.42 -32.62 -9.46
C ASP A 249 -6.86 -31.44 -8.58
N SER A 250 -5.91 -30.60 -8.18
CA SER A 250 -6.16 -29.45 -7.30
C SER A 250 -5.39 -28.22 -7.77
N PRO A 251 -5.94 -27.01 -7.60
CA PRO A 251 -5.23 -25.80 -7.97
C PRO A 251 -3.95 -25.61 -7.13
N GLU A 252 -3.91 -26.08 -5.89
CA GLU A 252 -2.73 -26.10 -5.04
C GLU A 252 -1.57 -26.90 -5.65
N ARG A 253 -1.86 -28.06 -6.26
CA ARG A 253 -0.84 -28.88 -6.94
C ARG A 253 -0.26 -28.16 -8.16
N HIS A 254 -1.10 -27.51 -8.95
CA HIS A 254 -0.65 -26.68 -10.08
C HIS A 254 0.25 -25.54 -9.62
N ILE A 255 -0.11 -24.85 -8.54
CA ILE A 255 0.71 -23.78 -7.97
C ILE A 255 2.05 -24.32 -7.45
N SER A 256 2.02 -25.46 -6.75
CA SER A 256 3.23 -26.14 -6.26
C SER A 256 4.16 -26.53 -7.42
N ARG A 257 3.60 -27.06 -8.51
CA ARG A 257 4.34 -27.40 -9.71
C ARG A 257 4.90 -26.18 -10.42
N ALA A 258 4.12 -25.09 -10.51
CA ALA A 258 4.56 -23.84 -11.09
C ALA A 258 5.78 -23.26 -10.35
N GLN A 259 5.82 -23.39 -9.01
CA GLN A 259 6.97 -22.95 -8.21
C GLN A 259 8.24 -23.74 -8.56
N GLU A 260 8.15 -25.07 -8.67
CA GLU A 260 9.29 -25.90 -9.10
C GLU A 260 9.79 -25.52 -10.50
N LEU A 261 8.86 -25.27 -11.42
CA LEU A 261 9.19 -24.86 -12.78
C LEU A 261 9.85 -23.48 -12.80
N LYS A 262 9.38 -22.54 -11.96
CA LYS A 262 9.98 -21.22 -11.80
C LYS A 262 11.41 -21.33 -11.25
N ASP A 263 11.63 -22.18 -10.24
CA ASP A 263 12.96 -22.43 -9.67
C ASP A 263 13.91 -23.06 -10.72
N ALA A 264 13.37 -23.89 -11.62
CA ALA A 264 14.09 -24.45 -12.78
C ALA A 264 14.25 -23.45 -13.95
N ARG A 265 13.72 -22.22 -13.84
CA ARG A 265 13.67 -21.19 -14.90
C ARG A 265 12.86 -21.60 -16.14
N GLU A 266 11.95 -22.56 -16.01
CA GLU A 266 10.98 -22.95 -17.02
C GLU A 266 9.73 -22.05 -16.94
N TYR A 267 9.92 -20.75 -17.20
CA TYR A 267 8.91 -19.74 -16.95
C TYR A 267 7.60 -19.95 -17.73
N GLU A 268 7.68 -20.37 -19.01
CA GLU A 268 6.48 -20.62 -19.82
C GLU A 268 5.60 -21.72 -19.21
N SER A 269 6.22 -22.83 -18.81
CA SER A 269 5.56 -23.93 -18.12
C SER A 269 4.98 -23.48 -16.77
N ALA A 270 5.71 -22.65 -16.02
CA ALA A 270 5.23 -22.11 -14.75
C ALA A 270 3.99 -21.23 -14.93
N VAL A 271 3.99 -20.33 -15.91
CA VAL A 271 2.85 -19.47 -16.26
C VAL A 271 1.65 -20.31 -16.71
N PHE A 272 1.88 -21.38 -17.48
CA PHE A 272 0.83 -22.30 -17.90
C PHE A 272 0.17 -22.99 -16.69
N GLU A 273 0.96 -23.52 -15.76
CA GLU A 273 0.44 -24.15 -14.54
C GLU A 273 -0.31 -23.16 -13.63
N LEU A 274 0.17 -21.91 -13.52
CA LEU A 274 -0.56 -20.85 -12.80
C LEU A 274 -1.88 -20.47 -13.49
N SER A 275 -1.90 -20.47 -14.82
CA SER A 275 -3.12 -20.23 -15.61
C SER A 275 -4.14 -21.35 -15.40
N ARG A 276 -3.66 -22.60 -15.33
CA ARG A 276 -4.51 -23.72 -14.91
C ARG A 276 -5.07 -23.43 -13.55
N ALA A 277 -4.26 -23.24 -12.51
CA ALA A 277 -4.73 -22.97 -11.14
C ALA A 277 -5.76 -21.82 -11.08
N ALA A 278 -5.58 -20.79 -11.90
CA ALA A 278 -6.51 -19.67 -12.00
C ALA A 278 -7.89 -20.02 -12.56
N ALA A 279 -8.03 -21.10 -13.32
CA ALA A 279 -9.31 -21.56 -13.88
C ALA A 279 -10.29 -22.06 -12.81
N TRP A 280 -9.79 -22.48 -11.63
CA TRP A 280 -10.64 -22.92 -10.51
C TRP A 280 -11.42 -21.78 -9.82
N GLY A 281 -11.10 -20.51 -10.12
CA GLY A 281 -11.83 -19.35 -9.61
C GLY A 281 -11.56 -19.03 -8.13
N GLY A 282 -12.42 -18.19 -7.54
CA GLY A 282 -12.32 -17.81 -6.14
C GLY A 282 -11.02 -17.09 -5.75
N ALA A 283 -10.58 -17.29 -4.52
CA ALA A 283 -9.38 -16.61 -3.99
C ALA A 283 -8.07 -17.18 -4.54
N VAL A 284 -8.04 -18.49 -4.86
CA VAL A 284 -6.88 -19.12 -5.48
C VAL A 284 -6.60 -18.51 -6.85
N ALA A 285 -7.65 -18.22 -7.63
CA ALA A 285 -7.46 -17.58 -8.94
C ALA A 285 -6.84 -16.19 -8.88
N ILE A 286 -7.19 -15.39 -7.86
CA ILE A 286 -6.58 -14.08 -7.65
C ILE A 286 -5.10 -14.25 -7.30
N ALA A 287 -4.78 -15.16 -6.38
CA ALA A 287 -3.40 -15.44 -6.00
C ALA A 287 -2.57 -15.96 -7.18
N SER A 288 -3.12 -16.89 -7.98
CA SER A 288 -2.46 -17.45 -9.16
C SER A 288 -2.23 -16.42 -10.26
N ARG A 289 -3.16 -15.49 -10.50
CA ARG A 289 -2.96 -14.40 -11.47
C ARG A 289 -1.89 -13.42 -11.03
N CYS A 290 -1.88 -13.03 -9.75
CA CYS A 290 -0.81 -12.19 -9.20
C CYS A 290 0.56 -12.86 -9.33
N GLU A 291 0.66 -14.16 -9.02
CA GLU A 291 1.92 -14.88 -9.16
C GLU A 291 2.31 -15.11 -10.62
N SER A 292 1.33 -15.31 -11.51
CA SER A 292 1.54 -15.39 -12.96
C SER A 292 2.14 -14.09 -13.49
N ALA A 293 1.57 -12.94 -13.12
CA ALA A 293 2.10 -11.64 -13.47
C ALA A 293 3.56 -11.47 -13.02
N ARG A 294 3.89 -11.81 -11.76
CA ARG A 294 5.26 -11.79 -11.26
C ARG A 294 6.21 -12.71 -12.04
N THR A 295 5.76 -13.93 -12.32
CA THR A 295 6.54 -14.90 -13.09
C THR A 295 6.82 -14.39 -14.51
N ARG A 296 5.85 -13.70 -15.14
CA ARG A 296 6.03 -13.05 -16.44
C ARG A 296 7.01 -11.89 -16.39
N ILE A 297 7.07 -11.14 -15.29
CA ILE A 297 8.07 -10.09 -15.10
C ILE A 297 9.47 -10.68 -15.10
N ASP A 298 9.70 -11.71 -14.28
CA ASP A 298 10.98 -12.42 -14.20
C ASP A 298 11.36 -13.02 -15.56
N PHE A 299 10.38 -13.60 -16.26
CA PHE A 299 10.57 -14.13 -17.61
C PHE A 299 10.95 -13.03 -18.60
N GLY A 300 10.25 -11.89 -18.57
CA GLY A 300 10.55 -10.75 -19.43
C GLY A 300 11.94 -10.20 -19.18
N ILE A 301 12.37 -10.10 -17.92
CA ILE A 301 13.74 -9.73 -17.57
C ILE A 301 14.75 -10.74 -18.13
N ALA A 302 14.51 -12.04 -17.96
CA ALA A 302 15.38 -13.08 -18.50
C ALA A 302 15.48 -13.02 -20.04
N LEU A 303 14.35 -12.82 -20.74
CA LEU A 303 14.29 -12.66 -22.19
C LEU A 303 15.05 -11.41 -22.64
N TYR A 304 14.86 -10.28 -21.97
CA TYR A 304 15.53 -9.03 -22.27
C TYR A 304 17.05 -9.19 -22.13
N ASN A 305 17.51 -9.83 -21.05
CA ASN A 305 18.92 -10.16 -20.82
C ASN A 305 19.50 -11.07 -21.92
N GLY A 306 18.67 -11.94 -22.49
CA GLY A 306 19.02 -12.80 -23.62
C GLY A 306 18.93 -12.13 -25.00
N GLY A 307 18.60 -10.83 -25.07
CA GLY A 307 18.41 -10.09 -26.33
C GLY A 307 17.02 -10.28 -26.97
N GLY A 308 16.13 -11.05 -26.37
CA GLY A 308 14.75 -11.28 -26.79
C GLY A 308 13.80 -10.12 -26.44
N ILE A 309 14.16 -8.89 -26.79
CA ILE A 309 13.49 -7.66 -26.32
C ILE A 309 12.00 -7.63 -26.68
N GLY A 310 11.63 -8.05 -27.90
CA GLY A 310 10.23 -8.10 -28.33
C GLY A 310 9.38 -9.07 -27.49
N ALA A 311 9.94 -10.24 -27.17
CA ALA A 311 9.28 -11.21 -26.31
C ALA A 311 9.17 -10.70 -24.86
N ALA A 312 10.22 -10.02 -24.37
CA ALA A 312 10.21 -9.40 -23.06
C ALA A 312 9.08 -8.37 -22.89
N VAL A 313 8.94 -7.45 -23.85
CA VAL A 313 7.85 -6.45 -23.85
C VAL A 313 6.49 -7.13 -23.83
N THR A 314 6.30 -8.18 -24.63
CA THR A 314 5.05 -8.95 -24.68
C THR A 314 4.72 -9.57 -23.30
N GLN A 315 5.72 -10.11 -22.59
CA GLN A 315 5.51 -10.67 -21.26
C GLN A 315 5.14 -9.60 -20.23
N TRP A 316 5.79 -8.44 -20.26
CA TRP A 316 5.46 -7.32 -19.36
C TRP A 316 4.08 -6.72 -19.63
N GLU A 317 3.66 -6.61 -20.89
CA GLU A 317 2.31 -6.20 -21.27
C GLU A 317 1.26 -7.19 -20.75
N GLN A 318 1.51 -8.50 -20.87
CA GLN A 318 0.63 -9.53 -20.34
C GLN A 318 0.58 -9.50 -18.80
N ALA A 319 1.72 -9.28 -18.13
CA ALA A 319 1.78 -9.11 -16.68
C ALA A 319 0.93 -7.92 -16.22
N LEU A 320 0.96 -6.80 -16.94
CA LEU A 320 0.18 -5.61 -16.63
C LEU A 320 -1.34 -5.83 -16.76
N VAL A 321 -1.75 -6.68 -17.71
CA VAL A 321 -3.17 -7.08 -17.88
C VAL A 321 -3.63 -7.99 -16.75
N GLU A 322 -2.78 -8.92 -16.31
CA GLU A 322 -3.09 -9.88 -15.25
C GLU A 322 -3.09 -9.24 -13.85
N ASP A 323 -2.16 -8.32 -13.57
CA ASP A 323 -2.07 -7.57 -12.32
C ASP A 323 -1.77 -6.08 -12.56
N PRO A 324 -2.82 -5.22 -12.63
CA PRO A 324 -2.64 -3.78 -12.83
C PRO A 324 -2.18 -3.08 -11.54
N VAL A 325 -1.74 -3.78 -10.50
CA VAL A 325 -1.25 -3.14 -9.26
C VAL A 325 0.16 -2.55 -9.45
N GLN A 326 1.01 -3.15 -10.30
CA GLN A 326 2.42 -2.77 -10.50
C GLN A 326 2.65 -1.84 -11.71
N GLN A 327 1.69 -0.97 -12.04
CA GLN A 327 1.67 -0.28 -13.34
C GLN A 327 2.90 0.58 -13.61
N GLN A 328 3.45 1.26 -12.60
CA GLN A 328 4.51 2.24 -12.82
C GLN A 328 5.84 1.56 -13.16
N GLY A 329 6.21 0.50 -12.45
CA GLY A 329 7.44 -0.24 -12.73
C GLY A 329 7.39 -0.99 -14.05
N LEU A 330 6.27 -1.66 -14.32
CA LEU A 330 6.04 -2.33 -15.59
C LEU A 330 6.04 -1.36 -16.78
N ALA A 331 5.39 -0.19 -16.64
CA ALA A 331 5.38 0.83 -17.68
C ALA A 331 6.78 1.30 -18.05
N PHE A 332 7.69 1.42 -17.08
CA PHE A 332 9.07 1.79 -17.34
C PHE A 332 9.81 0.71 -18.15
N LEU A 333 9.67 -0.56 -17.76
CA LEU A 333 10.26 -1.69 -18.48
C LEU A 333 9.73 -1.78 -19.92
N ILE A 334 8.41 -1.66 -20.09
CA ILE A 334 7.75 -1.65 -21.40
C ILE A 334 8.25 -0.46 -22.24
N ALA A 335 8.37 0.73 -21.66
CA ALA A 335 8.89 1.90 -22.36
C ALA A 335 10.32 1.67 -22.83
N ARG A 336 11.19 1.14 -21.96
CA ARG A 336 12.58 0.87 -22.34
C ARG A 336 12.68 -0.18 -23.44
N GLY A 337 11.96 -1.29 -23.31
CA GLY A 337 11.94 -2.31 -24.36
C GLY A 337 11.42 -1.77 -25.70
N ASN A 338 10.40 -0.91 -25.69
CA ASN A 338 9.92 -0.26 -26.91
C ASN A 338 10.95 0.73 -27.51
N TYR A 339 11.69 1.45 -26.67
CA TYR A 339 12.79 2.31 -27.13
C TYR A 339 13.87 1.48 -27.85
N ASP A 340 14.31 0.36 -27.27
CA ASP A 340 15.34 -0.49 -27.87
C ASP A 340 14.88 -1.18 -29.16
N LEU A 341 13.56 -1.38 -29.32
CA LEU A 341 12.95 -1.84 -30.57
C LEU A 341 12.75 -0.73 -31.62
N GLY A 342 13.12 0.51 -31.32
CA GLY A 342 12.90 1.67 -32.19
C GLY A 342 11.44 2.15 -32.23
N ARG A 343 10.57 1.64 -31.35
CA ARG A 343 9.15 2.03 -31.23
C ARG A 343 8.99 3.25 -30.32
N TYR A 344 9.60 4.37 -30.70
CA TYR A 344 9.72 5.55 -29.85
C TYR A 344 8.38 6.16 -29.41
N GLN A 345 7.36 6.12 -30.28
CA GLN A 345 6.02 6.63 -29.94
C GLN A 345 5.33 5.76 -28.87
N ALA A 346 5.43 4.43 -28.99
CA ALA A 346 4.89 3.50 -28.00
C ALA A 346 5.63 3.61 -26.65
N SER A 347 6.94 3.89 -26.68
CA SER A 347 7.71 4.18 -25.47
C SER A 347 7.18 5.43 -24.74
N LEU A 348 6.95 6.52 -25.47
CA LEU A 348 6.37 7.75 -24.89
C LEU A 348 4.97 7.53 -24.31
N GLU A 349 4.15 6.70 -24.97
CA GLU A 349 2.81 6.35 -24.49
C GLU A 349 2.87 5.57 -23.16
N ALA A 350 3.78 4.60 -23.05
CA ALA A 350 4.02 3.85 -21.82
C ALA A 350 4.50 4.77 -20.68
N LEU A 351 5.34 5.77 -20.97
CA LEU A 351 5.86 6.71 -19.97
C LEU A 351 4.81 7.71 -19.45
N ASN A 352 3.73 7.96 -20.18
CA ASN A 352 2.76 9.02 -19.87
C ASN A 352 2.15 8.88 -18.46
N GLY A 353 1.91 7.65 -18.00
CA GLY A 353 1.41 7.38 -16.65
C GLY A 353 2.40 7.77 -15.56
N ILE A 354 3.67 7.42 -15.75
CA ILE A 354 4.76 7.74 -14.81
C ILE A 354 4.95 9.26 -14.71
N LEU A 355 5.00 9.94 -15.86
CA LEU A 355 5.23 11.39 -15.92
C LEU A 355 4.10 12.23 -15.30
N LYS A 356 2.88 11.70 -15.24
CA LYS A 356 1.72 12.41 -14.66
C LYS A 356 1.52 12.15 -13.17
N ALA A 357 1.89 10.98 -12.69
CA ALA A 357 1.42 10.48 -11.39
C ALA A 357 2.53 9.99 -10.44
N SER A 358 3.79 9.87 -10.90
CA SER A 358 4.88 9.42 -10.04
C SER A 358 5.29 10.50 -9.05
N GLY A 359 5.28 10.16 -7.75
CA GLY A 359 5.93 10.95 -6.70
C GLY A 359 7.40 10.56 -6.47
N ASP A 360 7.88 9.49 -7.12
CA ASP A 360 9.25 9.01 -6.98
C ASP A 360 10.18 9.77 -7.93
N LYS A 361 11.07 10.60 -7.35
CA LYS A 361 11.95 11.49 -8.11
C LYS A 361 12.93 10.74 -9.01
N PRO A 362 13.63 9.68 -8.56
CA PRO A 362 14.55 8.95 -9.43
C PRO A 362 13.86 8.26 -10.61
N LEU A 363 12.72 7.60 -10.37
CA LEU A 363 11.93 7.01 -11.46
C LEU A 363 11.46 8.09 -12.44
N LEU A 364 10.99 9.23 -11.93
CA LEU A 364 10.54 10.34 -12.75
C LEU A 364 11.69 10.94 -13.58
N ALA A 365 12.89 11.08 -13.00
CA ALA A 365 14.08 11.54 -13.70
C ALA A 365 14.48 10.57 -14.82
N ASN A 366 14.51 9.26 -14.55
CA ASN A 366 14.79 8.23 -15.56
C ASN A 366 13.74 8.23 -16.68
N ALA A 367 12.46 8.40 -16.33
CA ALA A 367 11.38 8.50 -17.30
C ALA A 367 11.53 9.74 -18.20
N TYR A 368 11.91 10.89 -17.64
CA TYR A 368 12.20 12.09 -18.41
C TYR A 368 13.42 11.92 -19.32
N SER A 369 14.50 11.27 -18.86
CA SER A 369 15.67 10.97 -19.70
C SER A 369 15.29 10.07 -20.89
N LEU A 370 14.55 8.98 -20.64
CA LEU A 370 14.08 8.08 -21.70
C LEU A 370 13.13 8.79 -22.69
N ALA A 371 12.25 9.66 -22.19
CA ALA A 371 11.40 10.49 -23.04
C ALA A 371 12.22 11.46 -23.90
N GLY A 372 13.29 12.04 -23.33
CA GLY A 372 14.25 12.88 -24.06
C GLY A 372 14.88 12.13 -25.23
N ASP A 373 15.38 10.92 -24.98
CA ASP A 373 15.97 10.06 -26.01
C ASP A 373 14.95 9.72 -27.11
N CYS A 374 13.70 9.41 -26.73
CA CYS A 374 12.63 9.16 -27.69
C CYS A 374 12.34 10.40 -28.57
N TYR A 375 12.26 11.59 -27.97
CA TYR A 375 12.03 12.82 -28.72
C TYR A 375 13.18 13.14 -29.68
N LEU A 376 14.42 12.92 -29.25
CA LEU A 376 15.60 13.11 -30.10
C LEU A 376 15.54 12.18 -31.32
N LYS A 377 15.24 10.89 -31.12
CA LYS A 377 15.10 9.91 -32.22
C LYS A 377 13.92 10.21 -33.15
N LEU A 378 12.92 10.94 -32.69
CA LEU A 378 11.79 11.42 -33.49
C LEU A 378 12.06 12.78 -34.16
N GLY A 379 13.25 13.38 -33.99
CA GLY A 379 13.61 14.69 -34.55
C GLY A 379 12.95 15.88 -33.84
N ARG A 380 12.52 15.70 -32.58
CA ARG A 380 11.84 16.73 -31.76
C ARG A 380 12.80 17.33 -30.73
N ASP A 381 13.82 18.03 -31.21
CA ASP A 381 14.94 18.50 -30.39
C ASP A 381 14.53 19.43 -29.24
N THR A 382 13.52 20.27 -29.45
CA THR A 382 13.00 21.20 -28.43
C THR A 382 12.36 20.44 -27.27
N ASP A 383 11.59 19.40 -27.57
CA ASP A 383 10.95 18.54 -26.57
C ASP A 383 11.98 17.67 -25.87
N ALA A 384 12.99 17.17 -26.60
CA ALA A 384 14.10 16.42 -26.02
C ALA A 384 14.86 17.24 -24.96
N ARG A 385 15.27 18.46 -25.32
CA ARG A 385 15.92 19.39 -24.37
C ARG A 385 15.05 19.69 -23.16
N ARG A 386 13.75 19.89 -23.38
CA ARG A 386 12.80 20.11 -22.28
C ARG A 386 12.74 18.92 -21.34
N SER A 387 12.66 17.71 -21.89
CA SER A 387 12.66 16.46 -21.11
C SER A 387 13.93 16.28 -20.31
N TYR A 388 15.12 16.48 -20.89
CA TYR A 388 16.37 16.37 -20.13
C TYR A 388 16.50 17.43 -19.03
N ASN A 389 16.05 18.67 -19.27
CA ASN A 389 16.01 19.69 -18.22
C ASN A 389 15.07 19.32 -17.07
N LEU A 390 13.92 18.70 -17.36
CA LEU A 390 13.01 18.19 -16.34
C LEU A 390 13.64 17.02 -15.58
N SER A 391 14.32 16.12 -16.28
CA SER A 391 15.08 15.01 -15.69
C SER A 391 16.10 15.52 -14.66
N LEU A 392 16.93 16.49 -15.05
CA LEU A 392 17.89 17.13 -14.14
C LEU A 392 17.19 17.80 -12.97
N LYS A 393 16.06 18.48 -13.17
CA LYS A 393 15.35 19.14 -12.07
C LYS A 393 14.87 18.16 -11.00
N GLU A 394 14.44 16.96 -11.40
CA GLU A 394 13.98 15.93 -10.47
C GLU A 394 15.16 15.26 -9.75
N ASP A 395 16.30 15.08 -10.41
CA ASP A 395 17.53 14.53 -9.83
C ASP A 395 18.79 15.25 -10.35
N ILE A 396 19.10 16.39 -9.71
CA ILE A 396 20.19 17.31 -10.11
C ILE A 396 21.56 16.68 -9.88
N LEU A 397 21.70 15.86 -8.84
CA LEU A 397 23.00 15.43 -8.34
C LEU A 397 23.51 14.16 -9.02
N VAL A 398 22.63 13.40 -9.69
CA VAL A 398 22.97 12.03 -10.07
C VAL A 398 22.67 11.67 -11.51
N ASN A 399 21.72 12.32 -12.19
CA ASN A 399 21.27 11.91 -13.52
C ASN A 399 22.27 12.22 -14.65
N PHE A 400 23.33 11.42 -14.73
CA PHE A 400 24.40 11.53 -15.72
C PHE A 400 23.89 11.34 -17.15
N TRP A 401 22.82 10.54 -17.31
CA TRP A 401 22.16 10.33 -18.59
C TRP A 401 21.61 11.62 -19.19
N ALA A 402 20.91 12.45 -18.40
CA ALA A 402 20.43 13.75 -18.88
C ALA A 402 21.57 14.76 -19.09
N MET A 403 22.61 14.71 -18.26
CA MET A 403 23.79 15.57 -18.41
C MET A 403 24.56 15.29 -19.71
N SER A 404 24.83 14.02 -20.03
CA SER A 404 25.55 13.64 -21.25
C SER A 404 24.76 14.03 -22.51
N ALA A 405 23.44 13.79 -22.51
CA ALA A 405 22.59 14.13 -23.65
C ALA A 405 22.47 15.64 -23.90
N LEU A 406 22.53 16.48 -22.86
CA LEU A 406 22.56 17.94 -23.00
C LEU A 406 23.94 18.49 -23.38
N GLY A 407 25.02 17.77 -23.02
CA GLY A 407 26.40 18.10 -23.34
C GLY A 407 26.78 17.86 -24.80
N GLY A 408 26.05 16.99 -25.50
CA GLY A 408 26.22 16.72 -26.93
C GLY A 408 27.25 15.64 -27.28
N ASP A 409 27.56 14.75 -26.33
CA ASP A 409 28.42 13.57 -26.55
C ASP A 409 27.69 12.40 -27.26
#